data_AF-A0A7D5D8Q1-F1
#
_entry.id   AF-A0A7D5D8Q1-F1
#
_cell.length_a   1.000
_cell.length_b   1.000
_cell.length_c   1.000
_cell.angle_alpha   90.00
_cell.angle_beta   90.00
_cell.angle_gamma   90.00
#
_symmetry.space_group_name_H-M   'P 1'
#
loop_
_entity.id
_entity.type
_entity.pdbx_description
1 polymer ?
#
loop_
_entity_poly.entity_id
_entity_poly.type
_entity_poly.pdbx_seq_one_letter_code
_entity_poly.pdbx_strand_id
1 'polypeptide(L)'
;MGVQVISRDGKPEYAVLPWEQYQALLAAAGQPAAQPSVAAVQAPVPASEALPPLSRLAELREAKGLARDKLARTVGISPSYLAMIEAGEREPDAAIRRSLAWELGVPGWGEAS
;
A
#
# COMPACT_ATOMS: atom_id res chain seq x y z
N MET A 1 -35.05 -9.92 -11.66
CA MET A 1 -35.25 -8.45 -11.66
C MET A 1 -33.87 -7.81 -11.69
N GLY A 2 -33.48 -6.86 -12.52
CA GLY A 2 -33.97 -6.25 -13.76
C GLY A 2 -32.80 -5.33 -14.14
N VAL A 3 -32.13 -5.59 -15.26
CA VAL A 3 -30.92 -4.82 -15.62
C VAL A 3 -31.33 -3.38 -15.91
N GLN A 4 -30.71 -2.40 -15.25
CA GLN A 4 -30.95 -0.99 -15.53
C GLN A 4 -29.95 -0.49 -16.55
N VAL A 5 -30.43 0.08 -17.65
CA VAL A 5 -29.57 0.65 -18.70
C VAL A 5 -29.65 2.17 -18.61
N ILE A 6 -28.50 2.83 -18.47
CA ILE A 6 -28.35 4.28 -18.51
C ILE A 6 -27.92 4.63 -19.93
N SER A 7 -28.71 5.48 -20.59
CA SER A 7 -28.47 5.93 -21.97
C SER A 7 -28.09 7.41 -22.00
N ARG A 8 -27.14 7.75 -22.87
CA ARG A 8 -26.73 9.13 -23.18
C ARG A 8 -26.88 9.36 -24.69
N ASP A 9 -27.50 10.47 -25.07
CA ASP A 9 -27.77 10.81 -26.49
C ASP A 9 -28.51 9.70 -27.26
N GLY A 10 -29.42 9.00 -26.59
CA GLY A 10 -30.21 7.90 -27.16
C GLY A 10 -29.45 6.58 -27.33
N LYS A 11 -28.19 6.48 -26.89
CA LYS A 11 -27.39 5.26 -26.93
C LYS A 11 -27.17 4.70 -25.52
N PRO A 12 -27.31 3.38 -25.32
CA PRO A 12 -27.00 2.77 -24.03
C PRO A 12 -25.50 2.88 -23.76
N GLU A 13 -25.13 3.48 -22.64
CA GLU A 13 -23.73 3.71 -22.25
C GLU A 13 -23.33 2.78 -21.11
N TYR A 14 -24.23 2.57 -20.13
CA TYR A 14 -23.96 1.73 -18.98
C TYR A 14 -25.13 0.79 -18.68
N ALA A 15 -24.83 -0.44 -18.25
CA ALA A 15 -25.80 -1.38 -17.72
C ALA A 15 -25.42 -1.75 -16.28
N VAL A 16 -26.37 -1.58 -15.36
CA VAL A 16 -26.25 -1.99 -13.96
C VAL A 16 -26.94 -3.33 -13.82
N LEU A 17 -26.14 -4.35 -13.50
CA LEU A 17 -26.61 -5.71 -13.27
C LEU A 17 -26.52 -6.03 -11.78
N PRO A 18 -27.49 -6.79 -11.24
CA PRO A 18 -27.31 -7.44 -9.95
C PRO A 18 -26.11 -8.38 -10.01
N TRP A 19 -25.38 -8.45 -8.90
CA TRP A 19 -24.08 -9.11 -8.82
C TRP A 19 -24.09 -10.57 -9.33
N GLU A 20 -25.09 -11.35 -8.92
CA GLU A 20 -25.30 -12.74 -9.37
C GLU A 20 -25.40 -12.89 -10.90
N GLN A 21 -26.04 -11.93 -11.57
CA GLN A 21 -26.23 -11.97 -13.02
C GLN A 21 -24.94 -11.63 -13.77
N TYR A 22 -24.14 -10.68 -13.24
CA TYR A 22 -22.81 -10.40 -13.77
C TYR A 22 -21.89 -11.63 -13.66
N GLN A 23 -21.92 -12.33 -12.52
CA GLN A 23 -21.15 -13.55 -12.34
C GLN A 23 -21.55 -14.67 -13.31
N ALA A 24 -22.86 -14.85 -13.55
CA ALA A 24 -23.36 -15.82 -14.52
C ALA A 24 -22.90 -15.52 -15.96
N LEU A 25 -22.83 -14.23 -16.34
CA LEU A 25 -22.31 -13.81 -17.65
C LEU A 25 -20.82 -14.10 -17.80
N LEU A 26 -20.01 -13.84 -16.76
CA LEU A 26 -18.58 -14.17 -16.77
C LEU A 26 -18.36 -15.68 -16.92
N ALA A 27 -19.12 -16.49 -16.18
CA ALA A 27 -19.05 -17.95 -16.26
C ALA A 27 -19.42 -18.46 -17.66
N ALA A 28 -20.49 -17.92 -18.27
CA ALA A 28 -20.90 -18.27 -19.63
C ALA A 28 -19.88 -17.83 -20.69
N ALA A 29 -19.15 -16.73 -20.45
CA ALA A 29 -18.06 -16.26 -21.30
C ALA A 29 -16.75 -17.04 -21.12
N GLY A 30 -16.74 -18.08 -20.27
CA GLY A 30 -15.56 -18.89 -19.99
C GLY A 30 -14.51 -18.20 -19.12
N GLN A 31 -14.85 -17.06 -18.50
CA GLN A 31 -14.00 -16.42 -17.50
C GLN A 31 -14.32 -16.98 -16.11
N PRO A 32 -13.30 -17.31 -15.29
CA PRO A 32 -13.55 -17.82 -13.96
C PRO A 32 -14.31 -16.77 -13.15
N ALA A 33 -15.45 -17.17 -12.59
CA ALA A 33 -16.25 -16.30 -11.74
C ALA A 33 -15.37 -15.78 -10.60
N ALA A 34 -15.22 -14.46 -10.51
CA ALA A 34 -14.50 -13.83 -9.41
C ALA A 34 -15.29 -14.11 -8.12
N GLN A 35 -14.84 -15.12 -7.38
CA GLN A 35 -15.29 -15.34 -6.02
C GLN A 35 -14.88 -14.11 -5.21
N PRO A 36 -15.77 -13.55 -4.35
CA PRO A 36 -15.38 -12.53 -3.39
C PRO A 36 -14.51 -13.19 -2.30
N SER A 37 -13.29 -13.56 -2.67
CA SER A 37 -12.24 -13.88 -1.73
C SER A 37 -11.66 -12.56 -1.25
N VAL A 38 -11.97 -12.19 -0.01
CA VAL A 38 -11.31 -11.09 0.72
C VAL A 38 -9.79 -11.30 0.87
N ALA A 39 -9.23 -12.40 0.33
CA ALA A 39 -7.81 -12.69 0.35
C ALA A 39 -7.11 -12.59 -1.02
N ALA A 40 -7.80 -12.20 -2.11
CA ALA A 40 -7.18 -12.19 -3.44
C ALA A 40 -7.72 -11.09 -4.36
N VAL A 41 -7.55 -9.82 -3.98
CA VAL A 41 -7.44 -8.74 -4.96
C VAL A 41 -5.99 -8.67 -5.43
N GLN A 42 -5.56 -9.66 -6.20
CA GLN A 42 -4.31 -9.58 -6.97
C GLN A 42 -4.67 -9.45 -8.46
N ALA A 43 -5.13 -8.26 -8.82
CA ALA A 43 -4.87 -7.76 -10.16
C ALA A 43 -3.34 -7.59 -10.31
N PRO A 44 -2.76 -7.68 -11.52
CA PRO A 44 -1.42 -7.21 -11.76
C PRO A 44 -1.44 -5.68 -11.67
N VAL A 45 -1.42 -5.17 -10.43
CA VAL A 45 -1.05 -3.79 -10.13
C VAL A 45 0.40 -3.64 -10.62
N PRO A 46 0.71 -2.72 -11.55
CA PRO A 46 2.10 -2.35 -11.80
C PRO A 46 2.63 -1.87 -10.47
N ALA A 47 3.65 -2.56 -9.94
CA ALA A 47 4.31 -2.32 -8.66
C ALA A 47 3.85 -1.02 -8.02
N SER A 48 2.80 -1.09 -7.17
CA SER A 48 2.64 -0.06 -6.15
C SER A 48 4.01 0.06 -5.52
N GLU A 49 4.56 1.27 -5.46
CA GLU A 49 5.72 1.59 -4.65
C GLU A 49 5.38 1.17 -3.22
N ALA A 50 5.55 -0.12 -2.95
CA ALA A 50 5.17 -0.76 -1.71
C ALA A 50 6.09 -0.12 -0.70
N LEU A 51 5.49 0.69 0.15
CA LEU A 51 6.21 1.46 1.14
C LEU A 51 7.16 0.49 1.85
N PRO A 52 8.49 0.68 1.73
CA PRO A 52 9.44 -0.32 2.22
C PRO A 52 9.16 -0.54 3.71
N PRO A 53 9.19 -1.77 4.23
CA PRO A 53 8.91 -2.00 5.63
C PRO A 53 9.93 -1.26 6.50
N LEU A 54 9.53 -0.86 7.71
CA LEU A 54 10.41 -0.14 8.63
C LEU A 54 11.67 -0.97 9.00
N SER A 55 11.61 -2.30 8.88
CA SER A 55 12.77 -3.19 9.01
C SER A 55 13.87 -2.93 7.96
N ARG A 56 13.55 -2.33 6.80
CA ARG A 56 14.53 -1.90 5.80
C ARG A 56 15.12 -0.52 6.04
N LEU A 57 14.90 0.07 7.22
CA LEU A 57 15.43 1.38 7.58
C LEU A 57 16.96 1.47 7.37
N ALA A 58 17.69 0.43 7.77
CA ALA A 58 19.15 0.37 7.61
C ALA A 58 19.57 0.37 6.12
N GLU A 59 18.89 -0.43 5.29
CA GLU A 59 19.15 -0.50 3.84
C GLU A 59 18.89 0.86 3.17
N LEU A 60 17.79 1.53 3.52
CA LEU A 60 17.44 2.85 2.98
C LEU A 60 18.45 3.92 3.39
N ARG A 61 18.91 3.86 4.65
CA ARG A 61 19.95 4.75 5.16
C ARG A 61 21.26 4.53 4.41
N GLU A 62 21.66 3.29 4.18
CA GLU A 62 22.90 2.92 3.49
C GLU A 62 22.86 3.25 2.00
N ALA A 63 21.72 3.06 1.35
CA ALA A 63 21.49 3.48 -0.03
C ALA A 63 21.68 5.01 -0.21
N LYS A 64 21.39 5.80 0.84
CA LYS A 64 21.68 7.24 0.88
C LYS A 64 23.09 7.60 1.33
N GLY A 65 23.92 6.63 1.72
CA GLY A 65 25.26 6.88 2.26
C GLY A 65 25.24 7.65 3.60
N LEU A 66 24.14 7.55 4.36
CA LEU A 66 24.00 8.25 5.63
C LEU A 66 24.59 7.42 6.77
N ALA A 67 25.44 8.02 7.60
CA ALA A 67 25.86 7.40 8.85
C ALA A 67 24.71 7.37 9.85
N ARG A 68 24.64 6.31 10.68
CA ARG A 68 23.60 6.15 11.71
C ARG A 68 23.55 7.34 12.66
N ASP A 69 24.70 7.78 13.17
CA ASP A 69 24.81 8.96 14.05
C ASP A 69 24.26 10.24 13.41
N LYS A 70 24.47 10.41 12.11
CA LYS A 70 23.99 11.59 11.38
C LYS A 70 22.46 11.58 11.32
N LEU A 71 21.87 10.45 10.91
CA LEU A 71 20.41 10.30 10.84
C LEU A 71 19.76 10.47 12.22
N ALA A 72 20.32 9.85 13.26
CA ALA A 72 19.80 9.95 14.62
C ALA A 72 19.78 11.40 15.12
N ARG A 73 20.87 12.15 14.90
CA ARG A 73 20.96 13.57 15.27
C ARG A 73 19.97 14.43 14.50
N THR A 74 19.78 14.19 13.20
CA THR A 74 18.81 14.95 12.39
C THR A 74 17.37 14.71 12.86
N VAL A 75 17.03 13.46 13.21
CA VAL A 75 15.70 13.09 13.71
C VAL A 75 15.49 13.52 15.17
N GLY A 76 16.56 13.84 15.90
CA GLY A 76 16.49 14.26 17.30
C GLY A 76 16.45 13.10 18.31
N ILE A 77 16.97 11.93 17.93
CA ILE A 77 17.04 10.72 18.77
C ILE A 77 18.49 10.30 19.04
N SER A 78 18.69 9.41 20.02
CA SER A 78 20.03 8.89 20.31
C SER A 78 20.47 7.85 19.26
N PRO A 79 21.79 7.76 18.93
CA PRO A 79 22.30 6.76 18.00
C PRO A 79 22.02 5.30 18.44
N SER A 80 22.03 5.06 19.75
CA SER A 80 21.66 3.76 20.33
C SER A 80 20.17 3.45 20.16
N TYR A 81 19.30 4.45 20.29
CA TYR A 81 17.87 4.27 20.04
C TYR A 81 17.59 3.97 18.56
N LEU A 82 18.27 4.65 17.64
CA LEU A 82 18.18 4.33 16.21
C LEU A 82 18.67 2.91 15.90
N ALA A 83 19.73 2.43 16.58
CA ALA A 83 20.20 1.05 16.41
C ALA A 83 19.17 0.01 16.88
N MET A 84 18.47 0.25 17.99
CA MET A 84 17.38 -0.63 18.46
C MET A 84 16.21 -0.66 17.46
N ILE A 85 15.92 0.47 16.81
CA ILE A 85 14.90 0.53 15.75
C ILE A 85 15.35 -0.26 14.52
N GLU A 86 16.59 -0.07 14.06
CA GLU A 86 17.16 -0.82 12.92
C GLU A 86 17.20 -2.33 13.18
N ALA A 87 17.40 -2.75 14.43
CA ALA A 87 17.37 -4.15 14.86
C ALA A 87 15.95 -4.72 15.03
N GLY A 88 14.90 -3.87 14.99
CA GLY A 88 13.52 -4.27 15.26
C GLY A 88 13.21 -4.54 16.73
N GLU A 89 14.12 -4.18 17.65
CA GLU A 89 13.93 -4.34 19.09
C GLU A 89 12.97 -3.30 19.68
N ARG A 90 12.79 -2.17 18.98
CA ARG A 90 11.86 -1.11 19.39
C ARG A 90 11.09 -0.55 18.21
N GLU A 91 9.81 -0.33 18.43
CA GLU A 91 8.98 0.46 17.53
C GLU A 91 9.04 1.95 17.92
N PRO A 92 9.44 2.83 16.99
CA PRO A 92 9.39 4.28 17.20
C PRO A 92 7.94 4.77 17.15
N ASP A 93 7.66 5.87 17.83
CA ASP A 93 6.36 6.53 17.74
C ASP A 93 6.09 7.14 16.36
N ALA A 94 4.85 7.59 16.13
CA ALA A 94 4.44 8.17 14.86
C ALA A 94 5.22 9.44 14.47
N ALA A 95 5.71 10.21 15.43
CA ALA A 95 6.49 11.42 15.14
C ALA A 95 7.88 11.06 14.62
N ILE A 96 8.56 10.10 15.28
CA ILE A 96 9.88 9.61 14.88
C ILE A 96 9.79 8.89 13.54
N ARG A 97 8.75 8.07 13.31
CA ARG A 97 8.52 7.42 12.00
C ARG A 97 8.38 8.42 10.86
N ARG A 98 7.63 9.51 11.09
CA ARG A 98 7.47 10.57 10.09
C ARG A 98 8.79 11.29 9.81
N SER A 99 9.56 11.62 10.85
CA SER A 99 10.87 12.26 10.69
C SER A 99 11.87 11.36 9.95
N LEU A 100 11.92 10.07 10.29
CA LEU A 100 12.75 9.10 9.56
C LEU A 100 12.36 9.00 8.09
N ALA A 101 11.05 8.94 7.82
CA ALA A 101 10.56 8.86 6.46
C ALA A 101 10.92 10.10 5.63
N TRP A 102 10.80 11.28 6.23
CA TRP A 102 11.19 12.55 5.61
C TRP A 102 12.67 12.56 5.23
N GLU A 103 13.55 12.22 6.17
CA GLU A 103 15.00 12.16 5.92
C GLU A 103 15.37 11.12 4.86
N LEU A 104 14.64 10.00 4.82
CA LEU A 104 14.86 8.93 3.86
C LEU A 104 14.11 9.12 2.54
N GLY A 105 13.28 10.16 2.41
CA GLY A 105 12.54 10.47 1.20
C GLY A 105 11.51 9.39 0.83
N VAL A 106 10.97 8.68 1.83
CA VAL A 106 9.92 7.67 1.64
C VAL A 106 8.56 8.25 2.02
N PRO A 107 7.46 7.77 1.41
CA PRO A 107 6.13 8.36 1.58
C PRO A 107 5.57 8.36 3.03
N GLY A 108 6.22 7.65 3.95
CA GLY A 108 5.89 7.66 5.37
C GLY A 108 5.48 6.30 5.91
N TRP A 109 6.10 5.86 7.00
CA TRP A 109 5.58 4.77 7.83
C TRP A 109 4.43 5.28 8.69
N GLY A 110 3.33 5.66 8.03
CA GLY A 110 2.07 5.96 8.69
C GLY A 110 1.45 4.69 9.25
N GLU A 111 0.82 4.80 10.43
CA GLU A 111 0.01 3.72 10.98
C GLU A 111 -0.99 3.26 9.90
N ALA A 112 -0.89 2.00 9.48
CA ALA A 112 -1.98 1.32 8.83
C ALA A 112 -3.07 1.12 9.89
N SER A 113 -4.00 2.07 9.96
CA SER A 113 -5.21 1.93 10.77
C SER A 113 -6.30 1.21 10.01
#